data_AF-A0A1E5LKB7-F1
#
_entry.id   AF-A0A1E5LKB7-F1
#
_cell.length_a   1.000
_cell.length_b   1.000
_cell.length_c   1.000
_cell.angle_alpha   90.00
_cell.angle_beta   90.00
_cell.angle_gamma   90.00
#
_symmetry.space_group_name_H-M   'P 1'
#
loop_
_entity.id
_entity.type
_entity.pdbx_description
1 polymer ?
#
loop_
_entity_poly.entity_id
_entity_poly.type
_entity_poly.pdbx_seq_one_letter_code
_entity_poly.pdbx_strand_id
1 'polypeptide(L)' 'MIALAGIGIGIGTAGGAALEGIARQPEVTSTIQQTLLLLVVLPELFLAFLAFVVAIIIIQTIRNCRC' A
#
# COMPACT_ATOMS: atom_id res chain seq x y z
N MET A 1 10.83 -4.01 -6.35
CA MET A 1 11.25 -3.94 -4.93
C MET A 1 11.28 -2.50 -4.42
N ILE A 2 11.94 -1.54 -5.07
CA ILE A 2 12.01 -0.12 -4.62
C ILE A 2 10.60 0.49 -4.41
N ALA A 3 9.66 0.23 -5.33
CA ALA A 3 8.27 0.72 -5.20
C ALA A 3 7.54 0.19 -3.94
N LEU A 4 7.83 -1.03 -3.50
CA LEU A 4 7.21 -1.64 -2.33
C LEU A 4 7.74 -1.04 -1.02
N ALA A 5 8.99 -0.57 -1.01
CA ALA A 5 9.55 0.13 0.15
C ALA A 5 8.85 1.46 0.41
N GLY A 6 8.53 2.22 -0.65
CA GLY A 6 7.76 3.46 -0.53
C GLY A 6 6.35 3.22 0.02
N ILE A 7 5.71 2.15 -0.43
CA ILE A 7 4.38 1.75 0.04
C ILE A 7 4.41 1.35 1.53
N GLY A 8 5.41 0.59 1.96
CA GLY A 8 5.55 0.22 3.38
C GLY A 8 5.72 1.43 4.30
N ILE A 9 6.48 2.44 3.86
CA ILE A 9 6.66 3.69 4.61
C ILE A 9 5.37 4.52 4.62
N GLY A 10 4.65 4.60 3.50
CA GLY A 10 3.35 5.28 3.38
C GLY A 10 2.33 4.73 4.36
N ILE A 11 2.02 3.44 4.26
CA ILE A 11 1.07 2.75 5.13
C ILE A 11 1.50 2.86 6.61
N GLY A 12 2.78 2.66 6.90
CA GLY A 12 3.30 2.68 8.28
C GLY A 12 3.16 4.04 8.96
N THR A 13 3.47 5.13 8.23
CA THR A 13 3.33 6.50 8.76
C THR A 13 1.87 6.90 8.94
N ALA A 14 1.00 6.57 7.97
CA ALA A 14 -0.43 6.82 8.07
C ALA A 14 -1.08 6.01 9.19
N GLY A 15 -0.67 4.75 9.39
CA GLY A 15 -1.12 3.90 10.48
C GLY A 15 -0.72 4.46 11.85
N GLY A 16 0.50 4.97 12.00
CA GLY A 16 0.94 5.66 13.22
C GLY A 16 0.08 6.89 13.54
N ALA A 17 -0.18 7.74 12.55
CA ALA A 17 -1.05 8.91 12.71
C ALA A 17 -2.51 8.53 13.05
N ALA A 18 -3.03 7.46 12.44
CA ALA A 18 -4.35 6.93 12.77
C ALA A 18 -4.43 6.46 14.22
N LEU A 19 -3.41 5.74 14.72
CA LEU A 19 -3.35 5.30 16.12
C LEU A 19 -3.29 6.48 17.10
N GLU A 20 -2.55 7.53 16.78
CA GLU A 20 -2.53 8.75 17.60
C GLU A 20 -3.90 9.44 17.63
N GLY A 21 -4.60 9.49 16.48
CA GLY A 21 -5.96 10.00 16.39
C GLY A 21 -6.96 9.20 17.22
N ILE A 22 -6.87 7.87 17.18
CA ILE A 22 -7.68 6.94 17.98
C ILE A 22 -7.40 7.15 19.47
N ALA A 23 -6.14 7.32 19.87
CA ALA A 23 -5.77 7.56 21.26
C ALA A 23 -6.35 8.87 21.82
N ARG A 24 -6.45 9.92 20.98
CA ARG A 24 -7.07 11.19 21.38
C ARG A 24 -8.60 11.13 21.40
N GLN A 25 -9.21 10.36 20.50
CA GLN A 25 -10.66 10.26 20.35
C GLN A 25 -11.07 8.80 20.07
N PRO A 26 -11.22 7.96 21.12
CA PRO A 26 -11.54 6.55 20.94
C PRO A 26 -12.94 6.31 20.36
N GLU A 27 -13.85 7.27 20.50
CA GLU A 27 -15.24 7.22 20.01
C GLU A 27 -15.33 7.13 18.48
N VAL A 28 -14.36 7.68 17.76
CA VAL A 28 -14.33 7.73 16.28
C VAL A 28 -13.40 6.69 15.67
N THR A 29 -13.01 5.67 16.43
CA THR A 29 -12.06 4.63 15.99
C THR A 29 -12.47 3.97 14.67
N SER A 30 -13.73 3.59 14.53
CA SER A 30 -14.25 2.94 13.31
C SER A 30 -14.13 3.87 12.10
N THR A 31 -14.42 5.16 12.28
CA THR A 31 -14.34 6.16 11.20
C THR A 31 -12.89 6.39 10.78
N ILE A 32 -11.95 6.46 11.72
CA ILE A 32 -10.51 6.60 11.43
C ILE A 32 -10.00 5.37 10.68
N GLN A 33 -10.34 4.17 11.15
CA GLN A 33 -9.92 2.93 10.48
C GLN A 33 -10.50 2.82 9.08
N GLN A 34 -11.79 3.12 8.89
CA GLN A 34 -12.41 3.11 7.56
C GLN A 34 -11.76 4.12 6.62
N THR A 35 -11.45 5.32 7.12
CA THR A 35 -10.76 6.35 6.34
C THR A 35 -9.35 5.90 5.96
N LEU A 36 -8.58 5.34 6.90
CA LEU A 36 -7.27 4.78 6.63
C LEU A 36 -7.34 3.67 5.57
N LEU A 37 -8.30 2.77 5.69
CA LEU A 37 -8.46 1.64 4.77
C LEU A 37 -8.82 2.10 3.36
N LEU A 38 -9.78 3.01 3.24
CA LEU A 38 -10.28 3.47 1.94
C LEU A 38 -9.33 4.44 1.24
N LEU A 39 -8.66 5.32 1.99
CA LEU A 39 -7.90 6.42 1.43
C LEU A 39 -6.41 6.10 1.27
N VAL A 40 -5.87 5.19 2.09
CA VAL A 40 -4.44 4.87 2.12
C VAL A 40 -4.21 3.42 1.68
N VAL A 41 -4.77 2.47 2.43
CA VAL A 41 -4.49 1.04 2.23
C VAL A 41 -5.00 0.56 0.87
N LEU A 42 -6.24 0.88 0.50
CA LEU A 42 -6.86 0.40 -0.74
C LEU A 42 -6.12 0.91 -1.99
N PRO A 43 -5.80 2.21 -2.15
CA PRO A 43 -4.99 2.69 -3.27
C PRO A 43 -3.59 2.08 -3.31
N GLU A 44 -2.90 2.02 -2.18
CA GLU A 44 -1.52 1.51 -2.13
C GLU A 44 -1.43 0.02 -2.47
N LEU A 45 -2.41 -0.78 -2.03
CA LEU A 45 -2.50 -2.19 -2.42
C LEU A 45 -2.74 -2.36 -3.92
N PHE A 46 -3.58 -1.52 -4.52
CA PHE A 46 -3.78 -1.52 -5.98
C PHE A 46 -2.49 -1.20 -6.74
N LEU A 47 -1.71 -0.22 -6.26
CA LEU A 47 -0.41 0.13 -6.85
C LEU A 47 0.61 -1.00 -6.68
N ALA A 48 0.67 -1.64 -5.51
CA ALA A 48 1.55 -2.77 -5.25
C ALA A 48 1.25 -3.93 -6.21
N PHE A 49 -0.02 -4.23 -6.43
CA PHE A 49 -0.46 -5.26 -7.36
C PHE A 49 -0.05 -4.93 -8.80
N LEU A 50 -0.23 -3.68 -9.24
CA LEU A 50 0.16 -3.25 -10.59
C LEU A 50 1.67 -3.38 -10.80
N ALA A 51 2.48 -2.97 -9.82
CA ALA A 51 3.94 -3.12 -9.86
C ALA A 51 4.37 -4.60 -9.93
N PHE A 52 3.66 -5.49 -9.22
CA PHE A 52 3.92 -6.92 -9.25
C PHE A 52 3.61 -7.53 -10.63
N VAL A 53 2.46 -7.20 -11.21
CA VAL A 53 2.07 -7.67 -12.56
C VAL A 53 3.08 -7.20 -13.61
N VAL A 54 3.47 -5.93 -13.58
CA VAL A 54 4.48 -5.38 -14.50
C VAL A 54 5.82 -6.10 -14.37
N ALA A 55 6.26 -6.39 -13.13
CA ALA A 55 7.50 -7.14 -12.92
C ALA A 55 7.44 -8.54 -13.54
N ILE A 56 6.32 -9.26 -13.40
CA ILE A 56 6.14 -10.56 -14.04
C ILE A 56 6.19 -10.44 -15.57
N ILE A 57 5.47 -9.49 -16.16
CA ILE A 57 5.44 -9.29 -17.61
C ILE A 57 6.85 -9.03 -18.14
N ILE A 58 7.60 -8.13 -17.50
CA ILE A 58 8.98 -7.82 -17.89
C ILE A 58 9.85 -9.08 -17.85
N ILE A 59 9.80 -9.86 -16.77
CA ILE A 59 10.57 -11.10 -16.65
C ILE A 59 10.21 -12.08 -17.77
N GLN A 60 8.93 -12.22 -18.10
CA GLN A 60 8.47 -13.10 -19.17
C GLN A 60 8.92 -12.63 -20.55
N THR A 61 8.82 -11.33 -20.84
CA THR A 61 9.29 -10.75 -22.11
C THR A 61 10.78 -10.98 -22.31
N ILE A 62 11.61 -10.77 -21.28
CA ILE A 62 13.06 -10.99 -21.40
C ILE A 62 13.39 -12.48 -21.56
N ARG A 63 12.58 -13.39 -21.01
CA ARG A 63 12.72 -14.83 -21.25
C ARG A 63 12.34 -15.21 -22.68
N ASN A 64 11.28 -14.61 -23.23
CA ASN A 64 10.81 -14.87 -24.60
C ASN A 64 11.81 -14.38 -25.68
N CYS A 65 12.56 -13.31 -25.43
CA CYS A 65 13.62 -12.81 -26.34
C CYS A 65 14.96 -13.56 -26.23
N ARG A 66 15.09 -14.52 -25.29
CA ARG A 66 16.32 -15.31 -25.09
C ARG A 66 16.28 -16.70 -25.72
N CYS A 67 15.17 -17.04 -26.39
CA CYS A 67 15.03 -18.20 -27.27
C CYS A 67 15.09 -17.74 -28.73
#